data_AF-A0A7X8E7R0-F1
#
_entry.id   AF-A0A7X8E7R0-F1
#
_cell.length_a   1.000
_cell.length_b   1.000
_cell.length_c   1.000
_cell.angle_alpha   90.00
_cell.angle_beta   90.00
_cell.angle_gamma   90.00
#
_symmetry.space_group_name_H-M   'P 1'
#
loop_
_entity.id
_entity.type
_entity.pdbx_description
1 polymer ?
#
loop_
_entity_poly.entity_id
_entity_poly.type
_entity_poly.pdbx_seq_one_letter_code
_entity_poly.pdbx_strand_id
1 'polypeptide(L)' 'MYRAINIIRGIFDNITIVMIILVALFTLLIDGSKLKDSNFTKEYKIVKIISYSYIVFGIIVFIFLRIV' A
#
# COMPACT_ATOMS: atom_id res chain seq x y z
N MET A 1 -29.45 2.82 4.77
CA MET A 1 -28.22 2.26 5.38
C MET A 1 -27.51 1.26 4.46
N TYR A 2 -28.19 0.22 3.93
CA TYR A 2 -27.59 -0.78 3.01
C TYR A 2 -27.06 -0.23 1.67
N ARG A 3 -27.70 0.79 1.07
CA ARG A 3 -27.23 1.39 -0.20
C ARG A 3 -25.91 2.14 -0.08
N ALA A 4 -25.72 2.87 1.03
CA ALA A 4 -24.47 3.59 1.27
C ALA A 4 -23.31 2.61 1.48
N ILE A 5 -23.53 1.50 2.18
CA ILE A 5 -22.53 0.46 2.39
C ILE A 5 -22.11 -0.18 1.06
N ASN A 6 -23.04 -0.46 0.14
CA ASN A 6 -22.70 -1.02 -1.18
C ASN A 6 -21.94 -0.04 -2.08
N ILE A 7 -22.28 1.25 -2.05
CA ILE A 7 -21.58 2.28 -2.84
C ILE A 7 -20.18 2.51 -2.28
N ILE A 8 -20.06 2.62 -0.96
CA ILE A 8 -18.77 2.72 -0.27
C ILE A 8 -17.94 1.47 -0.58
N ARG A 9 -18.52 0.27 -0.51
CA ARG A 9 -17.82 -0.99 -0.83
C ARG A 9 -17.31 -1.03 -2.28
N GLY A 10 -18.12 -0.60 -3.25
CA GLY A 10 -17.70 -0.56 -4.67
C GLY A 10 -16.61 0.47 -4.97
N ILE A 11 -16.65 1.63 -4.31
CA ILE A 11 -15.64 2.69 -4.44
C ILE A 11 -14.36 2.28 -3.69
N PHE A 12 -14.49 1.70 -2.50
CA PHE A 12 -13.37 1.28 -1.68
C PHE A 12 -12.66 0.03 -2.21
N ASP A 13 -13.26 -0.80 -3.05
CA ASP A 13 -12.53 -1.93 -3.61
C ASP A 13 -11.42 -1.46 -4.56
N ASN A 14 -11.77 -0.94 -5.74
CA ASN A 14 -10.77 -0.66 -6.76
C ASN A 14 -9.91 0.57 -6.45
N ILE A 15 -10.50 1.66 -5.93
CA ILE A 15 -9.75 2.89 -5.68
C ILE A 15 -8.78 2.71 -4.50
N THR A 16 -9.18 1.99 -3.44
CA THR A 16 -8.29 1.76 -2.30
C THR A 16 -7.14 0.84 -2.66
N ILE A 17 -7.38 -0.20 -3.45
CA ILE A 17 -6.29 -1.07 -3.96
C ILE A 17 -5.30 -0.25 -4.78
N VAL A 18 -5.81 0.55 -5.72
CA VAL A 18 -4.97 1.40 -6.58
C VAL A 18 -4.19 2.42 -5.75
N MET A 19 -4.82 3.04 -4.74
CA MET A 19 -4.16 3.95 -3.81
C MET A 19 -3.07 3.27 -2.97
N ILE A 20 -3.33 2.06 -2.45
CA ILE A 20 -2.34 1.31 -1.67
C ILE A 20 -1.15 0.92 -2.55
N ILE A 21 -1.40 0.47 -3.78
CA ILE A 21 -0.34 0.13 -4.74
C ILE A 21 0.46 1.38 -5.12
N LEU A 22 -0.20 2.52 -5.37
CA LEU A 22 0.48 3.79 -5.66
C LEU A 22 1.35 4.26 -4.50
N VAL A 23 0.83 4.26 -3.27
CA VAL A 23 1.60 4.64 -2.07
C VAL A 23 2.79 3.71 -1.88
N ALA A 24 2.60 2.40 -2.04
CA ALA A 24 3.69 1.43 -1.94
C ALA A 24 4.76 1.66 -3.02
N LEU A 25 4.36 1.86 -4.29
CA LEU A 25 5.27 2.13 -5.40
C LEU A 25 6.02 3.46 -5.22
N PHE A 26 5.35 4.53 -4.83
CA PHE A 26 5.99 5.83 -4.61
C PHE A 26 6.98 5.80 -3.45
N THR A 27 6.63 5.15 -2.34
CA THR A 27 7.55 4.97 -1.20
C THR A 27 8.80 4.20 -1.63
N LEU A 28 8.64 3.14 -2.43
CA LEU A 28 9.74 2.27 -2.83
C LEU A 28 10.62 2.92 -3.92
N LEU A 29 10.01 3.60 -4.89
CA LEU A 29 10.71 4.22 -6.01
C LEU A 29 11.36 5.56 -5.65
N ILE A 30 10.71 6.40 -4.85
CA ILE A 30 11.25 7.73 -4.51
C ILE A 30 12.14 7.64 -3.26
N ASP A 31 11.56 7.27 -2.11
CA ASP A 31 12.34 7.23 -0.86
C ASP A 31 13.36 6.08 -0.89
N GLY A 32 12.97 4.92 -1.42
CA GLY A 32 13.87 3.78 -1.56
C GLY A 32 15.07 4.04 -2.48
N SER A 33 14.90 4.70 -3.64
CA SER A 33 16.04 5.01 -4.53
C SER A 33 16.92 6.12 -3.96
N LYS A 34 16.31 7.15 -3.38
CA LYS A 34 17.04 8.28 -2.77
C LYS A 34 17.95 7.82 -1.62
N LEU A 35 17.49 6.84 -0.84
CA LEU A 35 18.27 6.21 0.24
C LEU A 35 19.34 5.23 -0.25
N LYS A 36 19.11 4.59 -1.40
CA LYS A 36 20.10 3.67 -2.02
C LYS A 36 21.30 4.43 -2.58
N ASP A 37 21.08 5.59 -3.21
CA ASP A 37 22.15 6.41 -3.81
C ASP A 37 23.04 7.12 -2.78
N SER A 38 22.58 7.23 -1.53
CA SER A 38 23.26 7.98 -0.48
C SER A 38 24.02 7.12 0.54
N ASN A 39 24.21 5.82 0.26
CA ASN A 39 24.95 4.86 1.09
C ASN A 39 24.35 4.61 2.49
N PHE A 40 23.12 5.07 2.77
CA PHE A 40 22.41 4.87 4.03
C PHE A 40 21.75 3.49 4.10
N THR A 41 22.59 2.46 4.27
CA THR A 41 22.17 1.05 4.30
C THR A 41 21.17 0.70 5.40
N LYS A 42 21.20 1.38 6.56
CA LYS A 42 20.25 1.18 7.67
C LYS A 42 18.87 1.73 7.34
N GLU A 43 18.80 2.96 6.84
CA GLU A 43 17.57 3.66 6.51
C GLU A 43 16.87 3.03 5.30
N TYR A 44 17.65 2.61 4.31
CA TYR A 44 17.14 1.80 3.19
C TYR A 44 16.45 0.52 3.67
N LYS A 45 17.01 -0.15 4.69
CA LYS A 45 16.41 -1.36 5.28
C LYS A 45 15.07 -1.07 5.95
N ILE A 46 14.96 0.08 6.64
CA ILE A 46 13.71 0.54 7.28
C ILE A 46 12.65 0.84 6.21
N VAL A 47 12.98 1.62 5.19
CA VAL A 47 12.03 1.94 4.11
C VAL A 47 11.60 0.70 3.35
N LYS A 48 12.51 -0.26 3.14
CA LYS A 48 12.18 -1.56 2.55
C LYS A 48 11.19 -2.33 3.41
N ILE A 49 11.38 -2.39 4.74
CA ILE A 49 10.46 -3.05 5.67
C ILE A 49 9.09 -2.36 5.64
N ILE A 50 9.04 -1.03 5.71
CA ILE A 50 7.78 -0.26 5.65
C ILE A 50 7.06 -0.55 4.33
N SER A 51 7.78 -0.53 3.20
CA SER A 51 7.21 -0.79 1.87
C SER A 51 6.63 -2.21 1.78
N TYR A 52 7.35 -3.22 2.26
CA TYR A 52 6.84 -4.60 2.30
C TYR A 52 5.65 -4.76 3.24
N SER A 53 5.65 -4.10 4.41
CA SER A 53 4.50 -4.09 5.31
C SER A 53 3.27 -3.49 4.63
N TYR A 54 3.41 -2.40 3.88
CA TYR A 54 2.31 -1.81 3.11
C TYR A 54 1.76 -2.75 2.03
N ILE A 55 2.63 -3.48 1.32
CA ILE A 55 2.21 -4.48 0.33
C ILE A 55 1.43 -5.62 1.01
N VAL A 56 1.96 -6.15 2.12
CA VAL A 56 1.29 -7.22 2.88
C VAL A 56 -0.06 -6.75 3.42
N PHE A 57 -0.12 -5.54 4.00
CA PHE A 57 -1.38 -4.96 4.48
C PHE A 57 -2.39 -4.77 3.34
N GLY A 58 -1.93 -4.29 2.19
CA GLY A 58 -2.76 -4.16 0.99
C GLY A 58 -3.36 -5.49 0.53
N ILE A 59 -2.56 -6.55 0.52
CA ILE A 59 -3.02 -7.90 0.16
C ILE A 59 -4.03 -8.43 1.19
N ILE A 60 -3.77 -8.24 2.49
CA ILE A 60 -4.69 -8.66 3.56
C ILE A 60 -6.03 -7.94 3.42
N VAL A 61 -6.00 -6.61 3.29
CA VAL A 61 -7.21 -5.79 3.12
C VAL A 61 -7.97 -6.21 1.85
N PHE A 62 -7.27 -6.48 0.75
CA PHE A 62 -7.86 -6.97 -0.48
C PHE A 62 -8.59 -8.32 -0.28
N ILE A 63 -7.96 -9.27 0.40
CA ILE A 63 -8.55 -10.58 0.70
C ILE A 63 -9.80 -10.42 1.59
N PHE A 64 -9.74 -9.58 2.62
CA PHE A 64 -10.87 -9.32 3.51
C PHE A 64 -12.05 -8.66 2.78
N LEU A 65 -11.79 -7.65 1.95
CA LEU A 65 -12.82 -6.97 1.16
C LEU A 65 -13.46 -7.90 0.12
N ARG A 66 -12.69 -8.82 -0.46
CA ARG A 66 -13.20 -9.82 -1.42
C ARG A 66 -14.04 -10.92 -0.75
N ILE A 67 -13.76 -11.25 0.51
CA ILE A 67 -14.43 -12.32 1.27
C ILE A 67 -15.73 -11.82 1.92
N VAL A 68 -15.72 -10.63 2.52
CA VAL A 68 -16.93 -9.93 3.01
C VAL A 68 -17.77 -9.55 1.82
#